data_AF-A0ABD1TAY8-F1
#
_entry.id   AF-A0ABD1TAY8-F1
#
_cell.length_a   1.000
_cell.length_b   1.000
_cell.length_c   1.000
_cell.angle_alpha   90.00
_cell.angle_beta   90.00
_cell.angle_gamma   90.00
#
_symmetry.space_group_name_H-M   'P 1'
#
loop_
_entity.id
_entity.type
_entity.pdbx_description
1 polymer ?
#
loop_
_entity_poly.entity_id
_entity_poly.type
_entity_poly.pdbx_seq_one_letter_code
_entity_poly.pdbx_strand_id
1 'polypeptide(L)'
;MAEGILMVQRNQNIEAVHQNELVAMLGVESHEIKFANCCPVYIANSETRNVVLSQSTVDKSFWLRLLFEKLSSKFPETSIQDCGQHLQIESFSVSVCSKEICPHRTTANLQCMPETIYFCCTWSTADEKLAWEIISVIKNVSSKR
;
A
#
# COMPACT_ATOMS: atom_id res chain seq x y z
N MET A 1 20.38 -9.19 20.02
CA MET A 1 19.29 -9.75 20.85
C MET A 1 18.78 -10.97 20.13
N ALA A 2 18.60 -12.10 20.81
CA ALA A 2 18.08 -13.32 20.20
C ALA A 2 16.60 -13.45 20.53
N GLU A 3 15.76 -13.60 19.52
CA GLU A 3 14.32 -13.89 19.65
C GLU A 3 14.05 -15.35 19.30
N GLY A 4 13.09 -15.98 19.98
CA GLY A 4 12.72 -17.38 19.79
C GLY A 4 11.28 -17.64 20.23
N ILE A 5 10.69 -18.73 19.74
CA ILE A 5 9.30 -19.11 20.02
C ILE A 5 9.29 -20.21 21.08
N LEU A 6 8.54 -20.00 22.17
CA LEU A 6 8.30 -21.02 23.19
C LEU A 6 7.11 -21.89 22.79
N MET A 7 7.36 -23.19 22.53
CA MET A 7 6.29 -24.15 22.33
C MET A 7 5.86 -24.77 23.67
N VAL A 8 4.55 -24.79 23.90
CA VAL A 8 3.94 -25.54 25.00
C VAL A 8 2.96 -26.54 24.40
N GLN A 9 3.36 -27.81 24.33
CA GLN A 9 2.46 -28.91 23.97
C GLN A 9 1.90 -29.56 25.24
N ARG A 10 0.63 -29.95 25.21
CA ARG A 10 0.00 -30.70 26.31
C ARG A 10 0.78 -32.02 26.50
N ASN A 11 1.34 -32.20 27.70
CA ASN A 11 2.11 -33.37 28.14
C ASN A 11 3.54 -33.50 27.57
N GLN A 12 4.17 -32.43 27.11
CA GLN A 12 5.59 -32.42 26.70
C GLN A 12 6.39 -31.29 27.39
N ASN A 13 7.72 -31.42 27.35
CA ASN A 13 8.63 -30.41 27.87
C ASN A 13 8.55 -29.13 27.02
N ILE A 14 8.71 -27.97 27.69
CA ILE A 14 8.78 -26.67 27.02
C ILE A 14 10.11 -26.58 26.28
N GLU A 15 10.07 -26.28 24.99
CA GLU A 15 11.26 -26.09 24.16
C GLU A 15 11.22 -24.69 23.52
N ALA A 16 12.38 -24.03 23.52
CA ALA A 16 12.59 -22.78 22.81
C ALA A 16 13.18 -23.11 21.43
N VAL A 17 12.45 -22.80 20.37
CA VAL A 17 12.81 -23.12 19.00
C VAL A 17 12.79 -21.88 18.12
N HIS A 18 13.61 -21.88 17.08
CA HIS A 18 13.60 -20.77 16.12
C HIS A 18 12.36 -20.85 15.21
N GLN A 19 11.87 -19.72 14.70
CA GLN A 19 10.65 -19.69 13.87
C GLN A 19 10.73 -20.63 12.65
N ASN A 20 11.88 -20.67 11.98
CA ASN A 20 12.08 -21.53 10.80
C ASN A 20 12.07 -23.03 11.18
N GLU A 21 12.57 -23.37 12.37
CA GLU A 21 12.54 -24.74 12.89
C GLU A 21 11.12 -25.15 13.25
N LEU A 22 10.34 -24.23 13.83
CA LEU A 22 8.94 -24.45 14.16
C LEU A 22 8.09 -24.75 12.91
N VAL A 23 8.24 -23.95 11.85
CA VAL A 23 7.52 -24.17 10.58
C VAL A 23 7.87 -25.54 10.00
N ALA A 24 9.15 -25.92 10.02
CA ALA A 24 9.61 -27.24 9.56
C ALA A 24 9.05 -28.40 10.42
N MET A 25 9.04 -28.26 11.74
CA MET A 25 8.50 -29.28 12.67
C MET A 25 6.99 -29.48 12.51
N LEU A 26 6.24 -28.40 12.29
CA LEU A 26 4.80 -28.46 12.11
C LEU A 26 4.40 -28.96 10.70
N GLY A 27 5.34 -29.03 9.76
CA GLY A 27 5.07 -29.42 8.38
C GLY A 27 4.09 -28.48 7.66
N VAL A 28 4.01 -27.22 8.12
CA VAL A 28 3.10 -26.21 7.58
C VAL A 28 3.86 -25.25 6.68
N GLU A 29 3.16 -24.66 5.71
CA GLU A 29 3.71 -23.55 4.94
C GLU A 29 3.54 -22.24 5.70
N SER A 30 4.56 -21.37 5.61
CA SER A 30 4.46 -20.01 6.14
C SER A 30 3.45 -19.21 5.30
N HIS A 31 2.43 -18.64 5.95
CA HIS A 31 1.48 -17.77 5.28
C HIS A 31 1.89 -16.31 5.46
N GLU A 32 2.30 -15.66 4.36
CA GLU A 32 2.60 -14.23 4.38
C GLU A 32 1.29 -13.42 4.43
N ILE A 33 1.02 -12.80 5.59
CA ILE A 33 -0.11 -11.90 5.73
C ILE A 33 0.19 -10.59 5.00
N LYS A 34 -0.69 -10.21 4.08
CA LYS A 34 -0.65 -8.93 3.39
C LYS A 34 -1.82 -8.05 3.79
N PHE A 35 -1.54 -6.78 3.92
CA PHE A 35 -2.53 -5.74 4.12
C PHE A 35 -2.87 -5.09 2.79
N ALA A 36 -4.08 -4.56 2.71
CA ALA A 36 -4.54 -3.82 1.55
C ALA A 36 -5.40 -2.63 1.99
N ASN A 37 -5.20 -1.49 1.34
CA ASN A 37 -5.98 -0.28 1.57
C ASN A 37 -6.21 0.46 0.26
N CYS A 38 -7.47 0.82 -0.02
CA CYS A 38 -7.81 1.65 -1.17
C CYS A 38 -8.13 3.06 -0.68
N CYS A 39 -7.14 3.96 -0.77
CA CYS A 39 -7.25 5.32 -0.28
C CYS A 39 -7.80 6.28 -1.34
N PRO A 40 -8.74 7.17 -0.98
CA PRO A 40 -9.20 8.25 -1.83
C PRO A 40 -8.22 9.44 -1.82
N VAL A 41 -8.10 10.11 -2.97
CA VAL A 41 -7.39 11.36 -3.19
C VAL A 41 -8.33 12.33 -3.92
N TYR A 42 -8.68 13.44 -3.28
CA TYR A 42 -9.62 14.42 -3.81
C TYR A 42 -8.90 15.48 -4.65
N ILE A 43 -9.34 15.74 -5.89
CA ILE A 43 -8.70 16.73 -6.78
C ILE A 43 -9.41 18.07 -6.64
N ALA A 44 -8.79 19.05 -5.97
CA ALA A 44 -9.42 20.34 -5.71
C ALA A 44 -9.30 21.39 -6.85
N ASN A 45 -8.34 21.27 -7.78
CA ASN A 45 -7.93 22.42 -8.62
C ASN A 45 -8.60 22.48 -10.01
N SER A 46 -9.01 23.68 -10.47
CA SER A 46 -9.69 23.91 -11.76
C SER A 46 -8.81 23.77 -13.00
N GLU A 47 -7.50 23.96 -12.87
CA GLU A 47 -6.55 23.83 -13.99
C GLU A 47 -6.25 22.36 -14.31
N THR A 48 -6.17 21.52 -13.28
CA THR A 48 -6.05 20.05 -13.43
C THR A 48 -7.35 19.43 -13.95
N ARG A 49 -8.50 20.07 -13.68
CA ARG A 49 -9.81 19.69 -14.24
C ARG A 49 -9.83 19.73 -15.77
N ASN A 50 -9.28 20.75 -16.42
CA ASN A 50 -9.31 20.83 -17.89
C ASN A 50 -8.45 19.76 -18.57
N VAL A 51 -7.33 19.35 -17.96
CA VAL A 51 -6.48 18.26 -18.47
C VAL A 51 -7.11 16.89 -18.21
N VAL A 52 -7.77 16.71 -17.07
CA VAL A 52 -8.40 15.42 -16.67
C VAL A 52 -9.76 15.21 -17.36
N LEU A 53 -10.53 16.27 -17.64
CA LEU A 53 -11.85 16.20 -18.28
C LEU A 53 -11.77 16.15 -19.83
N SER A 54 -10.64 16.52 -20.43
CA SER A 54 -10.44 16.43 -21.88
C SER A 54 -9.90 15.07 -22.34
N GLN A 55 -9.44 14.23 -21.40
CA GLN A 55 -9.04 12.85 -21.67
C GLN A 55 -10.16 11.93 -21.23
N SER A 56 -10.78 11.23 -22.20
CA SER A 56 -11.88 10.28 -21.99
C SER A 56 -11.52 9.06 -21.11
N THR A 57 -10.29 9.01 -20.62
CA THR A 57 -9.74 7.99 -19.72
C THR A 57 -8.87 8.71 -18.71
N VAL A 58 -9.17 8.58 -17.41
CA VAL A 58 -8.27 8.96 -16.32
C VAL A 58 -6.90 8.34 -16.61
N ASP A 59 -5.93 9.14 -17.06
CA ASP A 59 -4.62 8.62 -17.45
C ASP A 59 -3.89 8.15 -16.20
N LYS A 60 -3.96 6.84 -15.94
CA LYS A 60 -3.34 6.21 -14.78
C LYS A 60 -1.84 6.50 -14.74
N SER A 61 -1.21 6.62 -15.92
CA SER A 61 0.22 6.90 -16.03
C SER A 61 0.56 8.28 -15.49
N PHE A 62 -0.28 9.29 -15.74
CA PHE A 62 -0.10 10.64 -15.17
C PHE A 62 -0.13 10.60 -13.64
N TRP A 63 -1.10 9.90 -13.05
CA TRP A 63 -1.26 9.83 -11.60
C TRP A 63 -0.15 9.04 -10.91
N LEU A 64 0.30 7.95 -11.54
CA LEU A 64 1.46 7.20 -11.05
C LEU A 64 2.74 8.02 -11.15
N ARG A 65 2.96 8.75 -12.25
CA ARG A 65 4.12 9.65 -12.39
C ARG A 65 4.12 10.77 -11.35
N LEU A 66 2.98 11.42 -11.12
CA LEU A 66 2.85 12.46 -10.09
C LEU A 66 3.15 11.89 -8.70
N LEU A 67 2.63 10.69 -8.41
CA LEU A 67 2.90 10.01 -7.15
C LEU A 67 4.38 9.65 -7.03
N PHE A 68 4.99 9.13 -8.10
CA PHE A 68 6.41 8.80 -8.15
C PHE A 68 7.27 10.02 -7.80
N GLU A 69 7.07 11.16 -8.47
CA GLU A 69 7.80 12.40 -8.19
C GLU A 69 7.67 12.82 -6.72
N LYS A 70 6.46 12.73 -6.16
CA LYS A 70 6.21 13.11 -4.76
C LYS A 70 6.87 12.15 -3.78
N LEU A 71 6.84 10.85 -4.06
CA LEU A 71 7.49 9.84 -3.23
C LEU A 71 9.02 9.95 -3.33
N SER A 72 9.60 10.12 -4.52
CA SER A 72 11.03 10.34 -4.72
C SER A 72 11.53 11.58 -3.98
N SER A 73 10.70 12.65 -3.91
CA SER A 73 11.07 13.85 -3.16
C SER A 73 11.11 13.65 -1.64
N LYS A 74 10.26 12.77 -1.11
CA LYS A 74 10.14 12.52 0.34
C LYS A 74 11.01 11.37 0.83
N PHE A 75 11.30 10.41 -0.05
CA PHE A 75 12.09 9.21 0.23
C PHE A 75 13.26 9.11 -0.77
N PRO A 76 14.22 10.05 -0.76
CA PRO A 76 15.30 10.08 -1.75
C PRO A 76 16.27 8.90 -1.63
N GLU A 77 16.35 8.28 -0.45
CA GLU A 77 17.23 7.13 -0.17
C GLU A 77 16.57 5.79 -0.48
N THR A 78 15.27 5.78 -0.76
CA THR A 78 14.52 4.54 -1.00
C THR A 78 14.41 4.26 -2.48
N SER A 79 14.66 3.00 -2.88
CA SER A 79 14.49 2.58 -4.26
C SER A 79 13.01 2.46 -4.61
N ILE A 80 12.52 3.38 -5.45
CA ILE A 80 11.15 3.36 -5.96
C ILE A 80 11.19 2.78 -7.37
N GLN A 81 10.49 1.68 -7.58
CA GLN A 81 10.38 1.01 -8.87
C GLN A 81 9.08 1.44 -9.56
N ASP A 82 9.18 2.00 -10.76
CA ASP A 82 8.03 2.24 -11.63
C ASP A 82 7.84 1.06 -12.58
N CYS A 83 6.79 0.27 -12.34
CA CYS A 83 6.45 -0.90 -13.15
C CYS A 83 5.41 -0.56 -14.24
N GLY A 84 5.20 0.73 -14.53
CA GLY A 84 4.27 1.27 -15.52
C GLY A 84 2.79 1.27 -15.07
N GLN A 85 2.32 0.17 -14.46
CA GLN A 85 0.94 0.05 -13.95
C GLN A 85 0.83 0.24 -12.43
N HIS A 86 1.95 0.17 -11.73
CA HIS A 86 2.04 0.36 -10.30
C HIS A 86 3.44 0.85 -9.93
N LEU A 87 3.55 1.47 -8.77
CA LEU A 87 4.82 1.77 -8.12
C LEU A 87 5.07 0.72 -7.04
N GLN A 88 6.33 0.33 -6.87
CA GLN A 88 6.75 -0.58 -5.82
C GLN A 88 7.88 0.04 -4.99
N ILE A 89 7.77 -0.10 -3.67
CA ILE A 89 8.74 0.34 -2.66
C ILE A 89 8.81 -0.78 -1.62
N GLU A 90 9.91 -1.52 -1.58
CA GLU A 90 10.00 -2.76 -0.78
C GLU A 90 8.82 -3.71 -1.08
N SER A 91 8.09 -4.20 -0.06
CA SER A 91 6.86 -4.98 -0.26
C SER A 91 5.62 -4.12 -0.56
N PHE A 92 5.70 -2.79 -0.44
CA PHE A 92 4.60 -1.89 -0.71
C PHE A 92 4.39 -1.73 -2.23
N SER A 93 3.18 -1.96 -2.69
CA SER A 93 2.76 -1.76 -4.08
C SER A 93 1.55 -0.85 -4.14
N VAL A 94 1.54 0.11 -5.05
CA VAL A 94 0.43 1.05 -5.26
C VAL A 94 0.08 1.21 -6.72
N SER A 95 -1.22 1.14 -7.02
CA SER A 95 -1.78 1.30 -8.37
C SER A 95 -3.00 2.21 -8.35
N VAL A 96 -3.32 2.83 -9.48
CA VAL A 96 -4.58 3.58 -9.65
C VAL A 96 -5.74 2.57 -9.72
N CYS A 97 -6.64 2.64 -8.75
CA CYS A 97 -7.78 1.74 -8.65
C CYS A 97 -8.83 2.09 -9.71
N SER A 98 -9.11 1.11 -10.57
CA SER A 98 -10.14 1.22 -11.63
C SER A 98 -11.43 0.49 -11.30
N LYS A 99 -11.52 -0.13 -10.11
CA LYS A 99 -12.66 -0.94 -9.72
C LYS A 99 -13.78 -0.02 -9.23
N GLU A 100 -14.96 -0.10 -9.84
CA GLU A 100 -16.15 0.62 -9.37
C GLU A 100 -16.46 0.26 -7.91
N ILE A 101 -16.41 -1.05 -7.61
CA ILE A 101 -16.57 -1.60 -6.26
C ILE A 101 -15.25 -2.26 -5.87
N CYS A 102 -14.51 -1.64 -4.93
CA CYS A 102 -13.25 -2.19 -4.42
C CYS A 102 -13.43 -2.63 -2.96
N PRO A 103 -13.14 -3.90 -2.61
CA PRO A 103 -13.34 -4.42 -1.25
C PRO A 103 -12.42 -3.76 -0.21
N HIS A 104 -11.31 -3.16 -0.65
CA HIS A 104 -10.36 -2.45 0.19
C HIS A 104 -10.70 -0.95 0.34
N ARG A 105 -11.77 -0.48 -0.29
CA ARG A 105 -12.20 0.92 -0.21
C ARG A 105 -12.78 1.15 1.17
N THR A 106 -12.08 1.96 1.97
CA THR A 106 -12.59 2.37 3.27
C THR A 106 -13.78 3.29 3.05
N THR A 107 -14.99 2.79 3.31
CA THR A 107 -16.30 3.46 3.11
C THR A 107 -16.55 4.61 4.09
N ALA A 108 -15.63 4.88 5.01
CA ALA A 108 -15.91 5.66 6.20
C ALA A 108 -16.22 7.15 5.95
N ASN A 109 -15.97 7.74 4.77
CA ASN A 109 -16.15 9.19 4.67
C ASN A 109 -16.33 9.88 3.30
N LEU A 110 -16.79 9.20 2.25
CA LEU A 110 -17.00 9.92 0.98
C LEU A 110 -18.32 9.52 0.33
N GLN A 111 -19.26 10.47 0.34
CA GLN A 111 -20.06 10.73 -0.85
C GLN A 111 -19.11 10.62 -2.04
N CYS A 112 -19.38 9.73 -3.00
CA CYS A 112 -18.59 9.59 -4.22
C CYS A 112 -18.56 10.93 -4.94
N MET A 113 -17.64 11.81 -4.54
CA MET A 113 -17.45 13.08 -5.21
C MET A 113 -16.84 12.71 -6.57
N PRO A 114 -17.40 13.23 -7.68
CA PRO A 114 -16.99 12.88 -9.03
C PRO A 114 -15.49 13.14 -9.32
N GLU A 115 -14.80 13.84 -8.43
CA GLU A 115 -13.40 14.28 -8.54
C GLU A 115 -12.44 13.50 -7.61
N THR A 116 -12.78 12.24 -7.28
CA THR A 116 -11.97 11.40 -6.39
C THR A 116 -11.23 10.32 -7.19
N ILE A 117 -9.91 10.27 -7.03
CA ILE A 117 -9.08 9.17 -7.52
C ILE A 117 -8.75 8.24 -6.38
N TYR A 118 -8.77 6.95 -6.66
CA TYR A 118 -8.47 5.92 -5.68
C TYR A 118 -7.13 5.27 -6.00
N PHE A 119 -6.31 5.06 -4.98
CA PHE A 119 -5.09 4.26 -5.08
C PHE A 119 -5.27 2.97 -4.28
N CYS A 120 -5.07 1.83 -4.93
CA CYS A 120 -5.03 0.53 -4.27
C CYS A 120 -3.61 0.24 -3.84
N CYS A 121 -3.41 0.12 -2.54
CA CYS A 121 -2.14 -0.17 -1.91
C CYS A 121 -2.16 -1.55 -1.28
N THR A 122 -1.07 -2.30 -1.39
CA THR A 122 -0.85 -3.57 -0.69
C THR A 122 0.56 -3.65 -0.12
N TRP A 123 0.75 -4.27 1.04
CA TRP A 123 2.06 -4.42 1.68
C TRP A 123 2.13 -5.64 2.60
N SER A 124 3.33 -6.13 2.90
CA SER A 124 3.55 -7.16 3.93
C SER A 124 3.55 -6.55 5.34
N THR A 125 3.41 -7.38 6.37
CA THR A 125 3.54 -6.95 7.77
C THR A 125 4.90 -6.31 8.08
N ALA A 126 5.97 -6.72 7.39
CA ALA A 126 7.33 -6.20 7.62
C ALA A 126 7.44 -4.69 7.32
N ASP A 127 6.69 -4.21 6.33
CA ASP A 127 6.74 -2.82 5.86
C ASP A 127 5.54 -1.99 6.32
N GLU A 128 4.84 -2.40 7.38
CA GLU A 128 3.63 -1.70 7.83
C GLU A 128 3.88 -0.21 8.14
N LYS A 129 4.99 0.10 8.83
CA LYS A 129 5.35 1.48 9.16
C LYS A 129 5.59 2.30 7.89
N LEU A 130 6.37 1.76 6.95
CA LEU A 130 6.66 2.40 5.66
C LEU A 130 5.37 2.62 4.86
N ALA A 131 4.49 1.62 4.83
CA ALA A 131 3.22 1.67 4.13
C ALA A 131 2.33 2.83 4.63
N TRP A 132 2.22 3.00 5.95
CA TRP A 132 1.45 4.10 6.53
C TRP A 132 2.06 5.47 6.24
N GLU A 133 3.38 5.58 6.23
CA GLU A 133 4.08 6.81 5.83
C GLU A 133 3.82 7.15 4.36
N ILE A 134 3.88 6.17 3.46
CA ILE A 134 3.55 6.35 2.03
C ILE A 134 2.08 6.72 1.84
N ILE A 135 1.16 6.05 2.53
CA ILE A 135 -0.29 6.37 2.49
C ILE A 135 -0.54 7.82 2.94
N SER A 136 0.21 8.31 3.93
CA SER A 136 0.13 9.71 4.36
C SER A 136 0.53 10.68 3.23
N VAL A 137 1.52 10.33 2.40
CA VAL A 137 1.91 11.13 1.23
C VAL A 137 0.81 11.11 0.18
N ILE A 138 0.29 9.92 -0.13
CA ILE A 138 -0.77 9.73 -1.12
C ILE A 138 -1.98 10.60 -0.80
N LYS A 139 -2.44 10.59 0.46
CA LYS A 139 -3.57 11.42 0.92
C LYS A 139 -3.30 12.92 0.79
N ASN A 140 -2.04 13.33 0.81
CA ASN A 140 -1.60 14.71 0.64
C ASN A 140 -1.23 15.06 -0.81
N VAL A 141 -1.35 14.16 -1.80
CA VAL A 141 -0.99 14.42 -3.20
C VAL A 141 -1.73 15.66 -3.76
N SER A 142 -2.96 15.89 -3.31
CA SER A 142 -3.83 16.95 -3.82
C SER A 142 -4.05 18.17 -2.91
N SER A 143 -3.47 18.19 -1.71
CA SER A 143 -3.47 19.37 -0.85
C SER A 143 -2.31 20.30 -1.24
N LYS A 144 -2.50 21.15 -2.25
CA LYS A 144 -1.73 22.40 -2.31
C LYS A 144 -2.32 23.33 -1.25
N ARG A 145 -1.50 23.71 -0.27
CA ARG A 145 -1.75 24.86 0.59
C ARG A 145 -0.92 26.02 0.07
#